data_AF-A0A142ERV3-F1
#
_entry.id   AF-A0A142ERV3-F1
#
_cell.length_a   1.000
_cell.length_b   1.000
_cell.length_c   1.000
_cell.angle_alpha   90.00
_cell.angle_beta   90.00
_cell.angle_gamma   90.00
#
_symmetry.space_group_name_H-M   'P 1'
#
loop_
_entity.id
_entity.type
_entity.pdbx_description
1 polymer ?
#
loop_
_entity_poly.entity_id
_entity_poly.type
_entity_poly.pdbx_seq_one_letter_code
_entity_poly.pdbx_strand_id
1 'polypeptide(L)'
;MLSFSGFSQTFQRAVIHNEDWKKSSKSNFLTNEISREVLIQLDSTYKDAPSAYSFLMDSKGSIYVFVQCTFDFYLLEENKLHKIYKFNNRGYTCGATPFQRDGRFFLLGGSGFWKNHSDLMKFDSLYGSWELVRTEYQPDDYLPLGAFQNSKGITALFGNHYNPRNSVRNTEEMGYFLDWKTQEWSPISIEIEGVDLAYLRKNYSTDFLETEHFVFLASNTELKNLGWNIIDKETGEIFVYPDTRNFEVFSSPYIEIFGDLVSYMDPKGKEMQIDLGQIHQASLKVGQINYGVSSSSPPNKNLIVYVFGVIGFFIVVLAGLGIKNFQRKKSKLTRTIENEEVDISSEVISELLTKEGEKLTTESLDLILKIDHTQNFDSRRIKRSRLINEINQEYKKMKNKELIVRERNPNDKRFFFYMINS
;
A
#
# COMPACT_ATOMS: atom_id res chain seq x y z
N MET A 1 -16.63 -29.36 -30.91
CA MET A 1 -16.23 -28.08 -31.53
C MET A 1 -17.32 -27.08 -31.22
N LEU A 2 -17.17 -26.33 -30.13
CA LEU A 2 -18.04 -25.20 -29.81
C LEU A 2 -17.30 -23.95 -30.25
N SER A 3 -17.80 -23.31 -31.30
CA SER A 3 -17.33 -22.01 -31.76
C SER A 3 -17.72 -20.95 -30.73
N PHE A 4 -16.74 -20.43 -30.00
CA PHE A 4 -16.87 -19.17 -29.31
C PHE A 4 -16.84 -18.05 -30.37
N SER A 5 -18.00 -17.73 -30.94
CA SER A 5 -18.22 -16.49 -31.66
C SER A 5 -18.75 -15.46 -30.67
N GLY A 6 -17.83 -14.76 -30.01
CA GLY A 6 -18.15 -13.66 -29.12
C GLY A 6 -16.94 -12.73 -29.05
N PHE A 7 -17.15 -11.49 -29.46
CA PHE A 7 -16.22 -10.35 -29.52
C PHE A 7 -15.33 -10.27 -30.76
N SER A 8 -15.61 -9.26 -31.59
CA SER A 8 -14.57 -8.49 -32.28
C SER A 8 -14.92 -7.03 -32.05
N GLN A 9 -14.70 -6.55 -30.83
CA GLN A 9 -14.60 -5.11 -30.58
C GLN A 9 -13.25 -4.70 -31.14
N THR A 10 -13.22 -4.03 -32.29
CA THR A 10 -11.96 -3.58 -32.88
C THR A 10 -11.27 -2.62 -31.90
N PHE A 11 -10.09 -2.98 -31.40
CA PHE A 11 -9.33 -2.13 -30.49
C PHE A 11 -8.92 -0.85 -31.20
N GLN A 12 -9.43 0.31 -30.76
CA GLN A 12 -9.14 1.60 -31.41
C GLN A 12 -8.75 2.66 -30.40
N ARG A 13 -7.52 3.17 -30.55
CA ARG A 13 -6.95 4.18 -29.66
C ARG A 13 -6.06 5.15 -30.41
N ALA A 14 -5.90 6.34 -29.86
CA ALA A 14 -4.84 7.24 -30.27
C ALA A 14 -4.19 7.92 -29.06
N VAL A 15 -2.89 8.16 -29.16
CA VAL A 15 -2.16 9.05 -28.25
C VAL A 15 -1.67 10.23 -29.09
N ILE A 16 -2.05 11.44 -28.69
CA ILE A 16 -1.68 12.66 -29.41
C ILE A 16 -0.96 13.58 -28.44
N HIS A 17 0.27 13.97 -28.77
CA HIS A 17 1.11 14.81 -27.94
C HIS A 17 0.74 16.28 -28.09
N ASN A 18 0.58 16.96 -26.96
CA ASN A 18 0.13 18.36 -26.87
C ASN A 18 1.04 19.27 -27.70
N GLU A 19 0.44 20.14 -28.53
CA GLU A 19 1.08 21.03 -29.51
C GLU A 19 1.93 20.35 -30.60
N ASP A 20 2.56 19.22 -30.31
CA ASP A 20 3.45 18.48 -31.20
C ASP A 20 2.73 17.94 -32.45
N TRP A 21 1.44 17.62 -32.32
CA TRP A 21 0.58 17.25 -33.45
C TRP A 21 0.54 18.30 -34.57
N LYS A 22 0.83 19.58 -34.28
CA LYS A 22 0.88 20.65 -35.28
C LYS A 22 2.01 20.48 -36.29
N LYS A 23 3.03 19.67 -35.97
CA LYS A 23 4.10 19.28 -36.90
C LYS A 23 3.57 18.42 -38.06
N SER A 24 2.45 17.74 -37.85
CA SER A 24 1.79 16.97 -38.91
C SER A 24 0.88 17.85 -39.76
N SER A 25 0.88 17.61 -41.08
CA SER A 25 -0.06 18.19 -42.03
C SER A 25 -1.43 17.50 -42.03
N LYS A 26 -1.57 16.40 -41.26
CA LYS A 26 -2.80 15.61 -41.14
C LYS A 26 -3.94 16.48 -40.59
N SER A 27 -5.10 16.37 -41.24
CA SER A 27 -6.31 17.15 -40.89
C SER A 27 -7.20 16.43 -39.89
N ASN A 28 -7.20 15.10 -39.89
CA ASN A 28 -7.99 14.30 -38.95
C ASN A 28 -7.24 13.05 -38.50
N PHE A 29 -7.58 12.58 -37.31
CA PHE A 29 -7.04 11.40 -36.66
C PHE A 29 -8.17 10.40 -36.35
N LEU A 30 -7.77 9.18 -36.02
CA LEU A 30 -8.61 8.03 -35.70
C LEU A 30 -9.71 7.79 -36.76
N THR A 31 -9.34 7.58 -38.02
CA THR A 31 -10.28 7.36 -39.16
C THR A 31 -11.23 8.53 -39.41
N ASN A 32 -10.72 9.75 -39.28
CA ASN A 32 -11.45 11.02 -39.46
C ASN A 32 -12.41 11.43 -38.34
N GLU A 33 -12.39 10.74 -37.21
CA GLU A 33 -13.29 11.04 -36.11
C GLU A 33 -12.76 12.13 -35.17
N ILE A 34 -11.46 12.42 -35.21
CA ILE A 34 -10.82 13.47 -34.39
C ILE A 34 -10.28 14.56 -35.31
N SER A 35 -10.91 15.73 -35.30
CA SER A 35 -10.46 16.87 -36.10
C SER A 35 -9.42 17.74 -35.39
N ARG A 36 -8.72 18.60 -36.14
CA ARG A 36 -7.79 19.59 -35.54
C ARG A 36 -8.50 20.57 -34.60
N GLU A 37 -9.77 20.87 -34.82
CA GLU A 37 -10.55 21.74 -33.94
C GLU A 37 -10.70 21.17 -32.53
N VAL A 38 -10.82 19.84 -32.40
CA VAL A 38 -10.86 19.16 -31.10
C VAL A 38 -9.52 19.32 -30.38
N LEU A 39 -8.40 19.15 -31.09
CA LEU A 39 -7.06 19.31 -30.53
C LEU A 39 -6.79 20.76 -30.12
N ILE A 40 -7.22 21.74 -30.91
CA ILE A 40 -7.14 23.16 -30.56
C ILE A 40 -7.93 23.47 -29.28
N GLN A 41 -9.12 22.86 -29.10
CA GLN A 41 -9.89 23.01 -27.86
C GLN A 41 -9.12 22.46 -26.66
N LEU A 42 -8.53 21.26 -26.77
CA LEU A 42 -7.71 20.67 -25.72
C LEU A 42 -6.50 21.56 -25.40
N ASP A 43 -5.68 21.92 -26.39
CA ASP A 43 -4.49 22.75 -26.18
C ASP A 43 -4.83 24.12 -25.56
N SER A 44 -5.95 24.73 -25.99
CA SER A 44 -6.41 26.00 -25.41
C SER A 44 -6.81 25.90 -23.95
N THR A 45 -7.34 24.73 -23.54
CA THR A 45 -7.72 24.41 -22.16
C THR A 45 -6.50 24.05 -21.31
N TYR A 46 -5.47 23.46 -21.93
CA TYR A 46 -4.36 22.74 -21.28
C TYR A 46 -2.97 23.28 -21.66
N LYS A 47 -2.86 24.60 -21.85
CA LYS A 47 -1.68 25.30 -22.39
C LYS A 47 -0.31 24.85 -21.87
N ASP A 48 -0.20 24.60 -20.55
CA ASP A 48 1.07 24.22 -19.89
C ASP A 48 1.07 22.77 -19.36
N ALA A 49 -0.04 22.05 -19.50
CA ALA A 49 -0.20 20.66 -19.07
C ALA A 49 -1.53 20.08 -19.59
N PRO A 50 -1.57 18.86 -20.17
CA PRO A 50 -0.54 17.82 -20.07
C PRO A 50 0.28 17.60 -21.35
N SER A 51 1.22 16.65 -21.30
CA SER A 51 2.06 16.26 -22.44
C SER A 51 1.35 15.48 -23.55
N ALA A 52 0.21 14.83 -23.25
CA ALA A 52 -0.53 14.04 -24.22
C ALA A 52 -2.01 13.86 -23.85
N TYR A 53 -2.80 13.56 -24.87
CA TYR A 53 -4.20 13.18 -24.77
C TYR A 53 -4.37 11.74 -25.25
N SER A 54 -5.07 10.92 -24.47
CA SER A 54 -5.38 9.53 -24.82
C SER A 54 -6.82 9.43 -25.27
N PHE A 55 -7.02 9.06 -26.53
CA PHE A 55 -8.32 8.83 -27.14
C PHE A 55 -8.64 7.34 -27.14
N LEU A 56 -9.84 6.99 -26.68
CA LEU A 56 -10.34 5.62 -26.59
C LEU A 56 -11.69 5.58 -27.31
N MET A 57 -11.81 4.76 -28.33
CA MET A 57 -13.12 4.49 -28.96
C MET A 57 -13.76 3.28 -28.30
N ASP A 58 -15.03 3.41 -27.92
CA ASP A 58 -15.79 2.28 -27.42
C ASP A 58 -16.40 1.43 -28.56
N SER A 59 -17.01 0.31 -28.21
CA SER A 59 -17.66 -0.59 -29.17
C SER A 59 -18.82 0.00 -29.96
N LYS A 60 -19.32 1.17 -29.57
CA LYS A 60 -20.41 1.89 -30.25
C LYS A 60 -19.89 3.01 -31.16
N GLY A 61 -18.56 3.20 -31.22
CA GLY A 61 -17.93 4.29 -31.96
C GLY A 61 -17.86 5.60 -31.18
N SER A 62 -18.27 5.63 -29.91
CA SER A 62 -18.15 6.82 -29.07
C SER A 62 -16.70 7.03 -28.65
N ILE A 63 -16.21 8.26 -28.78
CA ILE A 63 -14.82 8.62 -28.47
C ILE A 63 -14.75 9.29 -27.12
N TYR A 64 -13.85 8.78 -26.30
CA TYR A 64 -13.55 9.30 -24.99
C TYR A 64 -12.12 9.82 -24.94
N VAL A 65 -11.92 10.94 -24.26
CA VAL A 65 -10.61 11.58 -24.14
C VAL A 65 -10.21 11.63 -22.68
N PHE A 66 -9.12 10.94 -22.36
CA PHE A 66 -8.44 11.08 -21.08
C PHE A 66 -7.27 12.05 -21.22
N VAL A 67 -7.24 13.03 -20.32
CA VAL A 67 -6.19 14.05 -20.27
C VAL A 67 -5.19 13.63 -19.20
N GLN A 68 -3.96 13.35 -19.63
CA GLN A 68 -2.88 12.90 -18.72
C GLN A 68 -2.71 13.90 -17.56
N CYS A 69 -2.29 13.44 -16.38
CA CYS A 69 -2.09 14.28 -15.18
C CYS A 69 -3.32 15.04 -14.61
N THR A 70 -4.52 15.03 -15.21
CA THR A 70 -5.61 15.94 -14.77
C THR A 70 -6.92 15.27 -14.35
N PHE A 71 -7.02 13.94 -14.30
CA PHE A 71 -8.27 13.17 -14.14
C PHE A 71 -9.39 13.51 -15.14
N ASP A 72 -9.23 14.55 -15.94
CA ASP A 72 -10.26 15.07 -16.79
C ASP A 72 -10.54 14.04 -17.88
N PHE A 73 -11.83 13.75 -18.00
CA PHE A 73 -12.34 12.73 -18.89
C PHE A 73 -13.51 13.33 -19.64
N TYR A 74 -13.48 13.18 -20.96
CA TYR A 74 -14.42 13.79 -21.89
C TYR A 74 -15.08 12.74 -22.77
N LEU A 75 -16.31 13.00 -23.16
CA LEU A 75 -16.97 12.39 -24.30
C LEU A 75 -16.90 13.37 -25.47
N LEU A 76 -16.51 12.90 -26.65
CA LEU A 76 -16.48 13.68 -27.88
C LEU A 76 -17.79 13.45 -28.66
N GLU A 77 -18.54 14.52 -28.90
CA GLU A 77 -19.75 14.50 -29.73
C GLU A 77 -19.70 15.70 -30.69
N GLU A 78 -19.84 15.47 -32.00
CA GLU A 78 -19.90 16.53 -33.02
C GLU A 78 -18.75 17.57 -32.91
N ASN A 79 -17.51 17.11 -32.76
CA ASN A 79 -16.32 17.96 -32.54
C ASN A 79 -16.33 18.82 -31.27
N LYS A 80 -17.20 18.51 -30.30
CA LYS A 80 -17.27 19.18 -28.99
C LYS A 80 -16.91 18.23 -27.86
N LEU A 81 -16.12 18.75 -26.93
CA LEU A 81 -15.68 18.02 -25.75
C LEU A 81 -16.65 18.22 -24.60
N HIS A 82 -17.38 17.17 -24.24
CA HIS A 82 -18.29 17.12 -23.11
C HIS A 82 -17.56 16.54 -21.89
N LYS A 83 -17.17 17.40 -20.95
CA LYS A 83 -16.49 16.94 -19.72
C LYS A 83 -17.44 16.09 -18.89
N ILE A 84 -17.13 14.80 -18.74
CA ILE A 84 -17.93 13.85 -17.96
C ILE A 84 -17.38 13.65 -16.55
N TYR A 85 -16.12 13.96 -16.31
CA TYR A 85 -15.56 14.08 -14.96
C TYR A 85 -16.05 15.36 -14.26
N LYS A 86 -16.65 15.23 -13.08
CA LYS A 86 -17.35 16.35 -12.40
C LYS A 86 -16.51 17.10 -11.36
N PHE A 87 -15.25 16.71 -11.15
CA PHE A 87 -14.39 17.28 -10.12
C PHE A 87 -13.18 18.01 -10.74
N ASN A 88 -12.28 18.53 -9.89
CA ASN A 88 -11.08 19.26 -10.32
C ASN A 88 -9.75 18.68 -9.81
N ASN A 89 -9.75 17.46 -9.27
CA ASN A 89 -8.51 16.85 -8.78
C ASN A 89 -7.50 16.72 -9.92
N ARG A 90 -6.22 16.96 -9.63
CA ARG A 90 -5.11 16.90 -10.61
C ARG A 90 -3.85 16.34 -9.96
N GLY A 91 -2.92 15.91 -10.80
CA GLY A 91 -1.55 15.58 -10.43
C GLY A 91 -1.36 14.20 -9.80
N TYR A 92 -2.39 13.36 -9.70
CA TYR A 92 -2.28 11.97 -9.24
C TYR A 92 -2.06 10.99 -10.41
N THR A 93 -2.57 11.31 -11.60
CA THR A 93 -2.64 10.39 -12.74
C THR A 93 -1.60 10.68 -13.82
N CYS A 94 -0.44 11.22 -13.47
CA CYS A 94 0.61 11.45 -14.45
C CYS A 94 1.22 10.12 -14.89
N GLY A 95 1.20 9.82 -16.20
CA GLY A 95 1.66 8.53 -16.71
C GLY A 95 0.70 7.37 -16.42
N ALA A 96 -0.53 7.66 -16.00
CA ALA A 96 -1.56 6.63 -15.84
C ALA A 96 -1.92 6.04 -17.21
N THR A 97 -2.12 4.72 -17.25
CA THR A 97 -2.51 4.01 -18.47
C THR A 97 -4.03 3.86 -18.52
N PRO A 98 -4.73 4.52 -19.46
CA PRO A 98 -6.17 4.37 -19.60
C PRO A 98 -6.52 3.16 -20.47
N PHE A 99 -7.56 2.42 -20.09
CA PHE A 99 -8.07 1.29 -20.88
C PHE A 99 -9.56 1.05 -20.66
N GLN A 100 -10.14 0.25 -21.55
CA GLN A 100 -11.52 -0.20 -21.45
C GLN A 100 -11.59 -1.69 -21.13
N ARG A 101 -12.52 -2.08 -20.26
CA ARG A 101 -12.85 -3.49 -20.00
C ARG A 101 -14.32 -3.61 -19.64
N ASP A 102 -15.01 -4.58 -20.22
CA ASP A 102 -16.44 -4.88 -19.96
C ASP A 102 -17.34 -3.64 -20.07
N GLY A 103 -17.07 -2.78 -21.07
CA GLY A 103 -17.80 -1.52 -21.29
C GLY A 103 -17.57 -0.44 -20.24
N ARG A 104 -16.51 -0.56 -19.42
CA ARG A 104 -16.12 0.41 -18.40
C ARG A 104 -14.72 0.93 -18.65
N PHE A 105 -14.46 2.14 -18.15
CA PHE A 105 -13.17 2.80 -18.26
C PHE A 105 -12.37 2.66 -16.98
N PHE A 106 -11.08 2.41 -17.14
CA PHE A 106 -10.13 2.25 -16.06
C PHE A 106 -8.90 3.11 -16.31
N LEU A 107 -8.25 3.49 -15.21
CA LEU A 107 -6.88 4.02 -15.17
C LEU A 107 -6.05 3.06 -14.33
N LEU A 108 -4.86 2.73 -14.82
CA LEU A 108 -3.87 2.02 -14.02
C LEU A 108 -2.67 2.92 -13.72
N GLY A 109 -2.33 2.96 -12.44
CA GLY A 109 -1.14 3.58 -11.91
C GLY A 109 -1.12 5.10 -12.09
N GLY A 110 0.06 5.66 -11.85
CA GLY A 110 0.30 7.09 -11.95
C GLY A 110 1.44 7.53 -11.07
N SER A 111 1.90 8.75 -11.34
CA SER A 111 2.77 9.49 -10.46
C SER A 111 1.99 10.65 -9.84
N GLY A 112 1.90 10.63 -8.52
CA GLY A 112 1.46 11.74 -7.70
C GLY A 112 2.62 12.70 -7.40
N PHE A 113 2.31 13.85 -6.78
CA PHE A 113 3.34 14.76 -6.25
C PHE A 113 4.33 14.09 -5.28
N TRP A 114 3.92 13.03 -4.59
CA TRP A 114 4.66 12.48 -3.45
C TRP A 114 5.04 11.01 -3.57
N LYS A 115 4.51 10.29 -4.57
CA LYS A 115 4.86 8.90 -4.82
C LYS A 115 4.32 8.44 -6.17
N ASN A 116 4.94 7.40 -6.70
CA ASN A 116 4.34 6.56 -7.71
C ASN A 116 3.30 5.62 -7.07
N HIS A 117 2.40 5.05 -7.86
CA HIS A 117 1.44 4.04 -7.38
C HIS A 117 0.92 3.19 -8.55
N SER A 118 0.39 2.02 -8.21
CA SER A 118 -0.22 1.07 -9.14
C SER A 118 -1.72 0.94 -8.90
N ASP A 119 -2.36 2.06 -8.53
CA ASP A 119 -3.79 2.07 -8.25
C ASP A 119 -4.58 1.76 -9.51
N LEU A 120 -5.53 0.85 -9.37
CA LEU A 120 -6.55 0.63 -10.36
C LEU A 120 -7.73 1.54 -10.01
N MET A 121 -8.11 2.43 -10.92
CA MET A 121 -9.26 3.31 -10.76
C MET A 121 -10.28 3.02 -11.85
N LYS A 122 -11.57 3.06 -11.51
CA LYS A 122 -12.67 2.83 -12.44
C LYS A 122 -13.51 4.09 -12.53
N PHE A 123 -13.88 4.50 -13.74
CA PHE A 123 -14.78 5.63 -13.92
C PHE A 123 -16.20 5.24 -13.51
N ASP A 124 -16.78 5.99 -12.57
CA ASP A 124 -18.18 5.92 -12.22
C ASP A 124 -18.94 6.98 -13.02
N SER A 125 -19.69 6.54 -14.03
CA SER A 125 -20.45 7.43 -14.91
C SER A 125 -21.66 8.08 -14.23
N LEU A 126 -22.19 7.49 -13.15
CA LEU A 126 -23.32 8.07 -12.40
C LEU A 126 -22.85 9.32 -11.65
N TYR A 127 -21.72 9.20 -10.95
CA TYR A 127 -21.16 10.29 -10.16
C TYR A 127 -20.21 11.19 -10.95
N GLY A 128 -19.69 10.72 -12.10
CA GLY A 128 -18.66 11.42 -12.85
C GLY A 128 -17.35 11.51 -12.09
N SER A 129 -16.99 10.45 -11.35
CA SER A 129 -15.78 10.34 -10.53
C SER A 129 -14.92 9.15 -10.96
N TRP A 130 -13.64 9.18 -10.59
CA TRP A 130 -12.77 8.02 -10.65
C TRP A 130 -12.71 7.39 -9.27
N GLU A 131 -13.15 6.13 -9.16
CA GLU A 131 -13.22 5.39 -7.92
C GLU A 131 -12.10 4.36 -7.82
N LEU A 132 -11.45 4.30 -6.66
CA LEU A 132 -10.41 3.31 -6.41
C LEU A 132 -11.01 1.90 -6.38
N VAL A 133 -10.44 1.01 -7.18
CA VAL A 133 -10.71 -0.43 -7.13
C VAL A 133 -9.77 -1.03 -6.09
N ARG A 134 -10.34 -1.69 -5.09
CA ARG A 134 -9.55 -2.37 -4.06
C ARG A 134 -8.85 -3.57 -4.66
N THR A 135 -7.54 -3.60 -4.48
CA THR A 135 -6.67 -4.73 -4.83
C THR A 135 -5.80 -5.05 -3.62
N GLU A 136 -5.29 -6.28 -3.54
CA GLU A 136 -4.45 -6.74 -2.45
C GLU A 136 -3.02 -6.98 -2.94
N TYR A 137 -2.04 -6.86 -2.03
CA TYR A 137 -0.60 -7.02 -2.29
C TYR A 137 -0.04 -6.11 -3.38
N GLN A 138 -0.67 -4.96 -3.60
CA GLN A 138 -0.21 -3.97 -4.56
C GLN A 138 1.25 -3.58 -4.27
N PRO A 139 2.10 -3.49 -5.30
CA PRO A 139 3.47 -3.04 -5.12
C PRO A 139 3.52 -1.60 -4.63
N ASP A 140 4.26 -1.38 -3.54
CA ASP A 140 4.41 -0.07 -2.94
C ASP A 140 5.19 0.89 -3.86
N ASP A 141 4.68 2.10 -3.95
CA ASP A 141 5.34 3.23 -4.62
C ASP A 141 5.75 2.93 -6.08
N TYR A 142 5.10 2.00 -6.78
CA TYR A 142 5.48 1.51 -8.11
C TYR A 142 4.65 2.14 -9.23
N LEU A 143 5.30 2.67 -10.26
CA LEU A 143 4.68 3.06 -11.53
C LEU A 143 5.29 2.21 -12.64
N PRO A 144 4.48 1.45 -13.40
CA PRO A 144 5.01 0.68 -14.50
C PRO A 144 5.50 1.55 -15.65
N LEU A 145 6.47 1.05 -16.42
CA LEU A 145 6.83 1.66 -17.70
C LEU A 145 5.70 1.51 -18.72
N GLY A 146 5.06 0.34 -18.72
CA GLY A 146 3.90 0.04 -19.54
C GLY A 146 3.06 -1.07 -18.93
N ALA A 147 1.76 -1.06 -19.25
CA ALA A 147 0.84 -2.08 -18.79
C ALA A 147 -0.13 -2.49 -19.89
N PHE A 148 -0.49 -3.76 -19.90
CA PHE A 148 -1.47 -4.32 -20.82
C PHE A 148 -2.37 -5.29 -20.08
N GLN A 149 -3.59 -5.48 -20.60
CA GLN A 149 -4.53 -6.44 -20.04
C GLN A 149 -4.77 -7.63 -20.98
N ASN A 150 -5.16 -8.74 -20.39
CA ASN A 150 -5.60 -9.92 -21.11
C ASN A 150 -6.86 -10.51 -20.45
N SER A 151 -7.26 -11.72 -20.86
CA SER A 151 -8.40 -12.42 -20.30
C SER A 151 -8.29 -12.65 -18.78
N LYS A 152 -7.07 -12.85 -18.24
CA LYS A 152 -6.79 -13.24 -16.86
C LYS A 152 -6.51 -12.08 -15.91
N GLY A 153 -5.86 -11.02 -16.39
CA GLY A 153 -5.40 -9.94 -15.53
C GLY A 153 -4.82 -8.74 -16.28
N ILE A 154 -4.09 -7.93 -15.53
CA ILE A 154 -3.22 -6.86 -16.05
C ILE A 154 -1.77 -7.25 -15.80
N THR A 155 -0.93 -7.19 -16.83
CA THR A 155 0.52 -7.28 -16.68
C THR A 155 1.10 -5.87 -16.72
N ALA A 156 1.85 -5.50 -15.69
CA ALA A 156 2.53 -4.22 -15.55
C ALA A 156 4.04 -4.46 -15.64
N LEU A 157 4.65 -4.09 -16.76
CA LEU A 157 6.04 -4.40 -17.11
C LEU A 157 6.99 -3.26 -16.78
N PHE A 158 8.11 -3.62 -16.15
CA PHE A 158 9.19 -2.73 -15.73
C PHE A 158 8.68 -1.55 -14.93
N GLY A 159 9.56 -0.67 -14.48
CA GLY A 159 9.11 0.64 -14.00
C GLY A 159 10.02 1.20 -12.97
N ASN A 160 9.45 2.05 -12.12
CA ASN A 160 10.21 2.72 -11.08
C ASN A 160 9.39 2.78 -9.79
N HIS A 161 10.05 2.43 -8.70
CA HIS A 161 9.59 2.76 -7.37
C HIS A 161 10.09 4.15 -6.99
N TYR A 162 9.18 5.02 -6.57
CA TYR A 162 9.54 6.39 -6.20
C TYR A 162 8.69 6.90 -5.04
N ASN A 163 9.36 7.25 -3.95
CA ASN A 163 8.77 7.96 -2.81
C ASN A 163 9.85 8.75 -2.06
N PRO A 164 9.90 10.09 -2.23
CA PRO A 164 10.91 10.92 -1.60
C PRO A 164 10.80 11.00 -0.08
N ARG A 165 9.64 10.66 0.53
CA ARG A 165 9.50 10.69 2.01
C ARG A 165 10.29 9.60 2.69
N ASN A 166 10.42 8.46 2.01
CA ASN A 166 11.12 7.27 2.49
C ASN A 166 12.43 7.03 1.74
N SER A 167 12.89 8.01 0.95
CA SER A 167 14.08 7.92 0.09
C SER A 167 14.07 6.73 -0.88
N VAL A 168 12.88 6.30 -1.31
CA VAL A 168 12.72 5.22 -2.28
C VAL A 168 12.94 5.79 -3.68
N ARG A 169 13.94 5.24 -4.37
CA ARG A 169 14.21 5.45 -5.79
C ARG A 169 14.96 4.25 -6.34
N ASN A 170 14.23 3.32 -6.95
CA ASN A 170 14.81 2.15 -7.60
C ASN A 170 14.01 1.79 -8.84
N THR A 171 14.68 1.13 -9.77
CA THR A 171 14.06 0.54 -10.96
C THR A 171 13.46 -0.81 -10.62
N GLU A 172 12.36 -1.15 -11.28
CA GLU A 172 11.80 -2.50 -11.33
C GLU A 172 12.12 -3.06 -12.73
N GLU A 173 12.79 -4.20 -12.76
CA GLU A 173 13.32 -4.82 -13.99
C GLU A 173 12.38 -5.90 -14.54
N MET A 174 11.41 -6.34 -13.74
CA MET A 174 10.44 -7.35 -14.13
C MET A 174 9.06 -6.69 -14.20
N GLY A 175 8.39 -6.60 -13.06
CA GLY A 175 7.05 -6.06 -12.94
C GLY A 175 6.12 -6.96 -12.13
N TYR A 176 4.81 -6.74 -12.33
CA TYR A 176 3.77 -7.35 -11.53
C TYR A 176 2.56 -7.72 -12.40
N PHE A 177 1.74 -8.64 -11.90
CA PHE A 177 0.50 -9.06 -12.50
C PHE A 177 -0.65 -8.89 -11.52
N LEU A 178 -1.73 -8.24 -11.95
CA LEU A 178 -2.98 -8.14 -11.20
C LEU A 178 -3.98 -9.15 -11.76
N ASP A 179 -4.35 -10.16 -10.97
CA ASP A 179 -5.34 -11.16 -11.37
C ASP A 179 -6.76 -10.60 -11.23
N TRP A 180 -7.57 -10.71 -12.30
CA TRP A 180 -8.94 -10.18 -12.29
C TRP A 180 -9.89 -10.89 -11.34
N LYS A 181 -9.68 -12.19 -11.13
CA LYS A 181 -10.55 -13.02 -10.31
C LYS A 181 -10.26 -12.82 -8.83
N THR A 182 -9.00 -12.78 -8.44
CA THR A 182 -8.62 -12.62 -7.03
C THR A 182 -8.48 -11.15 -6.62
N GLN A 183 -8.25 -10.24 -7.58
CA GLN A 183 -7.88 -8.83 -7.33
C GLN A 183 -6.57 -8.71 -6.53
N GLU A 184 -5.68 -9.69 -6.68
CA GLU A 184 -4.38 -9.74 -6.01
C GLU A 184 -3.26 -9.47 -7.00
N TRP A 185 -2.28 -8.69 -6.57
CA TRP A 185 -1.04 -8.52 -7.29
C TRP A 185 -0.06 -9.65 -6.96
N SER A 186 0.74 -10.04 -7.95
CA SER A 186 1.86 -10.95 -7.80
C SER A 186 3.05 -10.48 -8.63
N PRO A 187 4.29 -10.73 -8.20
CA PRO A 187 5.46 -10.46 -9.03
C PRO A 187 5.47 -11.40 -10.25
N ILE A 188 6.01 -10.92 -11.36
CA ILE A 188 6.30 -11.74 -12.54
C ILE A 188 7.80 -11.92 -12.70
N SER A 189 8.21 -12.93 -13.47
CA SER A 189 9.57 -13.03 -13.98
C SER A 189 9.56 -13.05 -15.50
N ILE A 190 10.51 -12.36 -16.11
CA ILE A 190 10.65 -12.28 -17.55
C ILE A 190 11.92 -13.02 -17.94
N GLU A 191 11.79 -13.99 -18.83
CA GLU A 191 12.92 -14.79 -19.31
C GLU A 191 13.07 -14.55 -20.82
N ILE A 192 14.22 -14.02 -21.23
CA ILE A 192 14.59 -13.86 -22.64
C ILE A 192 15.97 -14.49 -22.84
N GLU A 193 16.09 -15.38 -23.82
CA GLU A 193 17.32 -16.11 -24.08
C GLU A 193 18.50 -15.16 -24.35
N GLY A 194 19.59 -15.31 -23.58
CA GLY A 194 20.82 -14.57 -23.79
C GLY A 194 20.77 -13.10 -23.39
N VAL A 195 19.74 -12.69 -22.66
CA VAL A 195 19.53 -11.30 -22.22
C VAL A 195 19.59 -11.21 -20.70
N ASP A 196 20.38 -10.27 -20.21
CA ASP A 196 20.32 -9.80 -18.82
C ASP A 196 19.49 -8.52 -18.75
N LEU A 197 18.30 -8.60 -18.16
CA LEU A 197 17.36 -7.47 -18.07
C LEU A 197 17.88 -6.34 -17.18
N ALA A 198 18.75 -6.64 -16.20
CA ALA A 198 19.37 -5.62 -15.35
C ALA A 198 20.26 -4.67 -16.18
N TYR A 199 20.90 -5.21 -17.21
CA TYR A 199 21.73 -4.41 -18.11
C TYR A 199 20.92 -3.46 -19.00
N LEU A 200 19.70 -3.86 -19.41
CA LEU A 200 18.85 -3.05 -20.29
C LEU A 200 18.47 -1.72 -19.65
N ARG A 201 17.96 -1.77 -18.42
CA ARG A 201 17.36 -0.60 -17.78
C ARG A 201 18.38 0.51 -17.50
N LYS A 202 19.64 0.13 -17.26
CA LYS A 202 20.72 1.07 -16.93
C LYS A 202 21.23 1.86 -18.15
N ASN A 203 21.16 1.28 -19.34
CA ASN A 203 21.94 1.75 -20.49
C ASN A 203 21.10 2.11 -21.72
N TYR A 204 19.82 1.71 -21.79
CA TYR A 204 19.01 1.83 -23.00
C TYR A 204 17.61 2.37 -22.72
N SER A 205 17.08 3.13 -23.68
CA SER A 205 15.67 3.50 -23.70
C SER A 205 14.84 2.29 -24.10
N THR A 206 13.72 2.12 -23.42
CA THR A 206 12.72 1.11 -23.77
C THR A 206 11.38 1.80 -23.76
N ASP A 207 10.66 1.66 -24.86
CA ASP A 207 9.32 2.23 -25.02
C ASP A 207 8.31 1.12 -25.27
N PHE A 208 7.05 1.43 -24.94
CA PHE A 208 5.98 0.45 -24.80
C PHE A 208 4.72 0.92 -25.53
N LEU A 209 4.08 0.01 -26.27
CA LEU A 209 2.78 0.24 -26.89
C LEU A 209 1.92 -1.02 -26.78
N GLU A 210 0.67 -0.87 -26.34
CA GLU A 210 -0.33 -1.96 -26.32
C GLU A 210 -1.21 -1.88 -27.57
N THR A 211 -1.46 -3.03 -28.20
CA THR A 211 -2.44 -3.23 -29.28
C THR A 211 -3.50 -4.26 -28.88
N GLU A 212 -4.34 -4.71 -29.82
CA GLU A 212 -5.42 -5.66 -29.52
C GLU A 212 -4.89 -6.97 -28.93
N HIS A 213 -3.98 -7.62 -29.65
CA HIS A 213 -3.44 -8.94 -29.31
C HIS A 213 -2.00 -8.88 -28.83
N PHE A 214 -1.26 -7.84 -29.22
CA PHE A 214 0.16 -7.75 -28.95
C PHE A 214 0.56 -6.54 -28.10
N VAL A 215 1.71 -6.66 -27.46
CA VAL A 215 2.48 -5.51 -26.96
C VAL A 215 3.71 -5.36 -27.82
N PHE A 216 4.00 -4.12 -28.20
CA PHE A 216 5.22 -3.76 -28.89
C PHE A 216 6.17 -3.05 -27.92
N LEU A 217 7.36 -3.64 -27.78
CA LEU A 217 8.49 -3.07 -27.07
C LEU A 217 9.59 -2.76 -28.08
N ALA A 218 10.12 -1.54 -28.03
CA ALA A 218 11.34 -1.20 -28.76
C ALA A 218 12.49 -0.93 -27.78
N SER A 219 13.67 -1.50 -28.04
CA SER A 219 14.94 -1.25 -27.34
C SER A 219 16.07 -0.86 -28.32
N ASN A 220 16.90 0.16 -28.01
CA ASN A 220 17.98 0.64 -28.90
C ASN A 220 19.29 -0.05 -28.58
N THR A 221 19.17 -1.13 -27.82
CA THR A 221 20.26 -1.97 -27.37
C THR A 221 20.90 -2.73 -28.52
N GLU A 222 22.19 -3.03 -28.35
CA GLU A 222 22.92 -3.91 -29.24
C GLU A 222 22.84 -5.39 -28.83
N LEU A 223 22.22 -5.66 -27.68
CA LEU A 223 22.04 -7.01 -27.16
C LEU A 223 21.28 -7.89 -28.15
N LYS A 224 21.71 -9.15 -28.23
CA LYS A 224 21.03 -10.18 -29.01
C LYS A 224 19.61 -10.38 -28.48
N ASN A 225 18.67 -10.71 -29.35
CA ASN A 225 17.27 -10.99 -29.04
C ASN A 225 16.47 -9.78 -28.50
N LEU A 226 17.02 -8.57 -28.67
CA LEU A 226 16.37 -7.31 -28.34
C LEU A 226 16.48 -6.32 -29.50
N GLY A 227 15.52 -5.41 -29.54
CA GLY A 227 15.28 -4.51 -30.66
C GLY A 227 13.79 -4.26 -30.71
N TRP A 228 13.14 -4.76 -31.76
CA TRP A 228 11.68 -4.86 -31.80
C TRP A 228 11.24 -6.18 -31.19
N ASN A 229 10.63 -6.10 -30.02
CA ASN A 229 10.06 -7.25 -29.31
C ASN A 229 8.54 -7.17 -29.34
N ILE A 230 7.92 -8.32 -29.64
CA ILE A 230 6.47 -8.49 -29.66
C ILE A 230 6.10 -9.46 -28.55
N ILE A 231 5.14 -9.10 -27.71
CA ILE A 231 4.62 -9.98 -26.67
C ILE A 231 3.18 -10.33 -27.02
N ASP A 232 2.88 -11.62 -27.09
CA ASP A 232 1.49 -12.09 -27.14
C ASP A 232 0.83 -11.85 -25.79
N LYS A 233 -0.26 -11.07 -25.75
CA LYS A 233 -0.89 -10.65 -24.50
C LYS A 233 -1.52 -11.80 -23.72
N GLU A 234 -2.03 -12.82 -24.41
CA GLU A 234 -2.75 -13.93 -23.79
C GLU A 234 -1.79 -15.01 -23.27
N THR A 235 -0.73 -15.31 -24.02
CA THR A 235 0.24 -16.34 -23.65
C THR A 235 1.40 -15.79 -22.84
N GLY A 236 1.76 -14.51 -23.01
CA GLY A 236 2.96 -13.90 -22.44
C GLY A 236 4.24 -14.32 -23.19
N GLU A 237 4.14 -14.98 -24.33
CA GLU A 237 5.29 -15.37 -25.15
C GLU A 237 5.95 -14.13 -25.77
N ILE A 238 7.28 -14.11 -25.77
CA ILE A 238 8.08 -12.97 -26.24
C ILE A 238 8.79 -13.38 -27.53
N PHE A 239 8.61 -12.55 -28.55
CA PHE A 239 9.18 -12.70 -29.88
C PHE A 239 10.10 -11.53 -30.19
N VAL A 240 11.10 -11.76 -31.03
CA VAL A 240 11.98 -10.71 -31.58
C VAL A 240 11.86 -10.66 -33.10
N TYR A 241 11.71 -9.45 -33.62
CA TYR A 241 11.83 -9.20 -35.04
C TYR A 241 13.29 -8.89 -35.40
N PRO A 242 13.94 -9.72 -36.24
CA PRO A 242 15.38 -9.59 -36.50
C PRO A 242 15.80 -8.22 -37.09
N ASP A 243 17.03 -7.83 -36.77
CA ASP A 243 17.77 -6.75 -37.44
C ASP A 243 17.08 -5.36 -37.48
N THR A 244 16.09 -5.12 -36.62
CA THR A 244 15.38 -3.84 -36.51
C THR A 244 15.49 -3.27 -35.10
N ARG A 245 15.97 -2.02 -35.00
CA ARG A 245 16.23 -1.31 -33.74
C ARG A 245 15.72 0.14 -33.76
N ASN A 246 14.76 0.42 -34.63
CA ASN A 246 14.21 1.77 -34.82
C ASN A 246 13.24 2.14 -33.67
N PHE A 247 13.16 3.42 -33.31
CA PHE A 247 12.29 3.97 -32.27
C PHE A 247 11.38 5.08 -32.74
N GLU A 248 11.41 5.37 -34.02
CA GLU A 248 10.72 6.52 -34.60
C GLU A 248 9.22 6.59 -34.28
N VAL A 249 8.57 5.46 -34.02
CA VAL A 249 7.16 5.44 -33.58
C VAL A 249 6.96 6.18 -32.26
N PHE A 250 7.89 6.07 -31.31
CA PHE A 250 7.78 6.62 -29.96
C PHE A 250 8.20 8.08 -29.86
N SER A 251 8.84 8.61 -30.90
CA SER A 251 9.09 10.05 -31.05
C SER A 251 8.03 10.74 -31.91
N SER A 252 7.00 10.02 -32.34
CA SER A 252 5.95 10.55 -33.19
C SER A 252 5.07 11.52 -32.41
N PRO A 253 4.63 12.65 -33.02
CA PRO A 253 3.68 13.56 -32.38
C PRO A 253 2.30 12.93 -32.14
N TYR A 254 2.00 11.82 -32.81
CA TYR A 254 0.79 11.04 -32.56
C TYR A 254 1.04 9.56 -32.89
N ILE A 255 0.29 8.68 -32.24
CA ILE A 255 0.25 7.25 -32.54
C ILE A 255 -1.21 6.83 -32.59
N GLU A 256 -1.63 6.19 -33.69
CA GLU A 256 -2.98 5.66 -33.88
C GLU A 256 -2.93 4.15 -33.97
N ILE A 257 -3.87 3.47 -33.32
CA ILE A 257 -3.90 2.02 -33.20
C ILE A 257 -5.28 1.52 -33.65
N PHE A 258 -5.28 0.60 -34.61
CA PHE A 258 -6.47 -0.08 -35.13
C PHE A 258 -6.22 -1.59 -35.14
N GLY A 259 -6.77 -2.28 -34.15
CA GLY A 259 -6.41 -3.66 -33.88
C GLY A 259 -4.93 -3.77 -33.55
N ASP A 260 -4.18 -4.47 -34.40
CA ASP A 260 -2.72 -4.64 -34.32
C ASP A 260 -1.95 -3.77 -35.33
N LEU A 261 -2.65 -2.88 -36.04
CA LEU A 261 -2.05 -1.90 -36.96
C LEU A 261 -1.76 -0.59 -36.22
N VAL A 262 -0.49 -0.17 -36.23
CA VAL A 262 -0.02 1.08 -35.66
C VAL A 262 0.33 2.05 -36.77
N SER A 263 -0.29 3.23 -36.79
CA SER A 263 0.02 4.32 -37.71
C SER A 263 0.66 5.49 -36.95
N TYR A 264 1.71 6.08 -37.52
CA TYR A 264 2.46 7.17 -36.91
C TYR A 264 3.16 8.03 -37.96
N MET A 265 3.66 9.19 -37.56
CA MET A 265 4.52 10.04 -38.39
C MET A 265 5.99 9.88 -38.00
N ASP A 266 6.86 9.57 -38.96
CA ASP A 266 8.31 9.52 -38.74
C ASP A 266 8.91 10.92 -38.49
N PRO A 267 10.17 11.02 -38.01
CA PRO A 267 10.82 12.31 -37.80
C PRO A 267 11.01 13.17 -39.06
N LYS A 268 10.85 12.59 -40.25
CA LYS A 268 10.92 13.29 -41.54
C LYS A 268 9.55 13.80 -42.00
N GLY A 269 8.49 13.55 -41.21
CA GLY A 269 7.13 13.98 -41.51
C GLY A 269 6.36 13.03 -42.42
N LYS A 270 6.86 11.80 -42.64
CA LYS A 270 6.21 10.79 -43.47
C LYS A 270 5.30 9.90 -42.62
N GLU A 271 4.09 9.65 -43.11
CA GLU A 271 3.18 8.66 -42.53
C GLU A 271 3.75 7.25 -42.72
N MET A 272 3.79 6.49 -41.63
CA MET A 272 4.33 5.14 -41.54
C MET A 272 3.31 4.23 -40.85
N GLN A 273 3.40 2.94 -41.17
CA GLN A 273 2.55 1.91 -40.59
C GLN A 273 3.35 0.69 -40.16
N ILE A 274 2.95 0.08 -39.06
CA ILE A 274 3.52 -1.13 -38.49
C ILE A 274 2.35 -2.08 -38.24
N ASP A 275 2.31 -3.19 -38.96
CA ASP A 275 1.35 -4.28 -38.72
C ASP A 275 2.02 -5.31 -37.78
N LEU A 276 1.64 -5.30 -36.50
CA LEU A 276 2.25 -6.20 -35.52
C LEU A 276 1.88 -7.66 -35.76
N GLY A 277 0.75 -7.95 -36.41
CA GLY A 277 0.38 -9.31 -36.80
C GLY A 277 1.34 -9.88 -37.85
N GLN A 278 1.70 -9.07 -38.86
CA GLN A 278 2.72 -9.45 -39.85
C GLN A 278 4.11 -9.58 -39.23
N ILE A 279 4.49 -8.65 -38.36
CA ILE A 279 5.79 -8.70 -37.67
C ILE A 279 5.88 -9.92 -36.78
N HIS A 280 4.83 -10.23 -36.02
CA HIS A 280 4.78 -11.41 -35.18
C HIS A 280 4.98 -12.70 -35.98
N GLN A 281 4.33 -12.84 -37.15
CA GLN A 281 4.51 -14.00 -38.04
C GLN A 281 5.96 -14.15 -38.54
N ALA A 282 6.68 -13.04 -38.71
CA ALA A 282 8.08 -13.01 -39.13
C ALA A 282 9.09 -13.02 -37.97
N SER A 283 8.60 -13.03 -36.72
CA SER A 283 9.44 -12.96 -35.54
C SER A 283 9.78 -14.35 -35.00
N LEU A 284 10.86 -14.41 -34.20
CA LEU A 284 11.32 -15.63 -33.56
C LEU A 284 10.98 -15.59 -32.08
N LYS A 285 10.40 -16.67 -31.54
CA LYS A 285 10.18 -16.79 -30.09
C LYS A 285 11.53 -16.84 -29.37
N VAL A 286 11.71 -15.98 -28.39
CA VAL A 286 12.96 -15.84 -27.62
C VAL A 286 12.75 -15.83 -26.11
N GLY A 287 11.49 -15.77 -25.64
CA GLY A 287 11.23 -15.63 -24.22
C GLY A 287 9.78 -15.85 -23.81
N GLN A 288 9.54 -15.61 -22.52
CA GLN A 288 8.26 -15.81 -21.86
C GLN A 288 8.15 -14.92 -20.62
N ILE A 289 6.94 -14.42 -20.35
CA ILE A 289 6.55 -13.88 -19.06
C ILE A 289 5.96 -15.02 -18.21
N ASN A 290 6.57 -15.25 -17.05
CA ASN A 290 6.13 -16.23 -16.07
C ASN A 290 5.38 -15.49 -14.95
N TYR A 291 4.10 -15.83 -14.82
CA TYR A 291 3.22 -15.25 -13.81
C TYR A 291 3.39 -15.99 -12.48
N GLY A 292 3.92 -15.30 -11.47
CA GLY A 292 4.04 -15.86 -10.14
C GLY A 292 2.66 -16.08 -9.49
N VAL A 293 2.54 -17.14 -8.70
CA VAL A 293 1.46 -17.26 -7.72
C VAL A 293 1.73 -16.23 -6.63
N SER A 294 0.72 -15.46 -6.21
CA SER A 294 0.89 -14.40 -5.20
C SER A 294 1.63 -14.96 -3.97
N SER A 295 2.87 -14.50 -3.77
CA SER A 295 3.79 -15.01 -2.75
C SER A 295 3.48 -14.46 -1.36
N SER A 296 2.54 -13.52 -1.28
CA SER A 296 2.02 -12.96 -0.04
C SER A 296 0.64 -13.50 0.25
N SER A 297 0.53 -14.79 0.57
CA SER A 297 -0.53 -15.17 1.51
C SER A 297 -0.22 -14.46 2.84
N PRO A 298 -1.04 -13.51 3.33
CA PRO A 298 -0.92 -13.05 4.69
C PRO A 298 -1.00 -14.29 5.57
N PRO A 299 -0.19 -14.41 6.63
CA PRO A 299 -0.29 -15.54 7.53
C PRO A 299 -1.75 -15.71 7.88
N ASN A 300 -2.32 -16.84 7.46
CA ASN A 300 -3.76 -17.09 7.42
C ASN A 300 -4.35 -16.51 8.71
N LYS A 301 -5.21 -15.49 8.62
CA LYS A 301 -5.74 -14.81 9.82
C LYS A 301 -6.37 -15.83 10.77
N ASN A 302 -6.88 -16.94 10.23
CA ASN A 302 -7.36 -18.07 11.01
C ASN A 302 -6.23 -18.76 11.77
N LEU A 303 -5.06 -19.00 11.18
CA LEU A 303 -3.88 -19.55 11.88
C LEU A 303 -3.42 -18.64 13.03
N ILE A 304 -3.41 -17.31 12.83
CA ILE A 304 -3.09 -16.35 13.90
C ILE A 304 -4.15 -16.42 15.01
N VAL A 305 -5.43 -16.45 14.66
CA VAL A 305 -6.53 -16.61 15.63
C VAL A 305 -6.47 -17.97 16.33
N TYR A 306 -6.09 -19.05 15.65
CA TYR A 306 -5.89 -20.37 16.25
C TYR A 306 -4.68 -20.39 17.18
N VAL A 307 -3.55 -19.77 16.80
CA VAL A 307 -2.35 -19.69 17.64
C VAL A 307 -2.63 -18.85 18.88
N PHE A 308 -3.25 -17.67 18.75
CA PHE A 308 -3.63 -16.85 19.90
C PHE A 308 -4.76 -17.49 20.73
N GLY A 309 -5.68 -18.22 20.09
CA GLY A 309 -6.71 -19.01 20.77
C GLY A 309 -6.13 -20.15 21.60
N VAL A 310 -5.15 -20.87 21.06
CA VAL A 310 -4.41 -21.94 21.76
C VAL A 310 -3.56 -21.37 22.89
N ILE A 311 -2.83 -20.27 22.66
CA ILE A 311 -2.07 -19.57 23.71
C ILE A 311 -3.01 -19.09 24.81
N GLY A 312 -4.15 -18.47 24.45
CA GLY A 312 -5.18 -18.05 25.39
C GLY A 312 -5.74 -19.21 26.22
N PHE A 313 -6.04 -20.34 25.58
CA PHE A 313 -6.47 -21.56 26.26
C PHE A 313 -5.41 -22.08 27.23
N PHE A 314 -4.14 -22.14 26.83
CA PHE A 314 -3.05 -22.54 27.72
C PHE A 314 -2.86 -21.56 28.89
N ILE A 315 -3.00 -20.25 28.68
CA ILE A 315 -2.95 -19.27 29.78
C ILE A 315 -4.08 -19.51 30.77
N VAL A 316 -5.32 -19.78 30.30
CA VAL A 316 -6.46 -20.08 31.19
C VAL A 316 -6.27 -21.40 31.93
N VAL A 317 -5.76 -22.45 31.26
CA VAL A 317 -5.47 -23.74 31.89
C VAL A 317 -4.33 -23.60 32.91
N LEU A 318 -3.25 -22.89 32.58
CA LEU A 318 -2.13 -22.63 33.50
C LEU A 318 -2.54 -21.74 34.67
N ALA A 319 -3.40 -20.74 34.44
CA ALA A 319 -3.98 -19.93 35.51
C ALA A 319 -4.91 -20.76 36.39
N GLY A 320 -5.74 -21.64 35.83
CA GLY A 320 -6.60 -22.56 36.58
C GLY A 320 -5.81 -23.59 37.39
N LEU A 321 -4.76 -24.17 36.82
CA LEU A 321 -3.81 -25.05 37.52
C LEU A 321 -3.02 -24.29 38.58
N GLY A 322 -2.61 -23.06 38.29
CA GLY A 322 -1.96 -22.13 39.22
C GLY A 322 -2.86 -21.78 40.40
N ILE A 323 -4.13 -21.46 40.16
CA ILE A 323 -5.13 -21.20 41.20
C ILE A 323 -5.41 -22.47 42.01
N LYS A 324 -5.53 -23.64 41.37
CA LYS A 324 -5.72 -24.93 42.05
C LYS A 324 -4.50 -25.29 42.92
N ASN A 325 -3.30 -25.07 42.41
CA ASN A 325 -2.06 -25.27 43.17
C ASN A 325 -1.86 -24.19 44.24
N PHE A 326 -2.30 -22.96 44.03
CA PHE A 326 -2.28 -21.89 45.01
C PHE A 326 -3.30 -22.14 46.13
N GLN A 327 -4.49 -22.65 45.83
CA GLN A 327 -5.48 -23.07 46.82
C GLN A 327 -5.05 -24.33 47.57
N ARG A 328 -4.41 -25.30 46.90
CA ARG A 328 -3.79 -26.48 47.56
C ARG A 328 -2.59 -26.08 48.42
N LYS A 329 -1.77 -25.12 47.96
CA LYS A 329 -0.73 -24.50 48.78
C LYS A 329 -1.36 -23.71 49.91
N LYS A 330 -2.45 -22.95 49.73
CA LYS A 330 -3.16 -22.27 50.82
C LYS A 330 -3.66 -23.27 51.87
N SER A 331 -4.17 -24.43 51.46
CA SER A 331 -4.54 -25.52 52.38
C SER A 331 -3.34 -26.14 53.14
N LYS A 332 -2.16 -26.24 52.52
CA LYS A 332 -0.92 -26.67 53.19
C LYS A 332 -0.24 -25.57 53.99
N LEU A 333 -0.34 -24.32 53.54
CA LEU A 333 0.26 -23.12 54.10
C LEU A 333 -0.56 -22.60 55.28
N THR A 334 -1.88 -22.78 55.29
CA THR A 334 -2.71 -22.60 56.50
C THR A 334 -2.37 -23.62 57.58
N ARG A 335 -1.72 -24.74 57.23
CA ARG A 335 -1.19 -25.74 58.18
C ARG A 335 0.30 -25.55 58.51
N THR A 336 0.97 -24.54 57.98
CA THR A 336 2.41 -24.30 58.22
C THR A 336 2.74 -22.83 58.54
N ILE A 337 1.86 -21.87 58.23
CA ILE A 337 1.94 -20.45 58.60
C ILE A 337 1.19 -20.13 59.91
N GLU A 338 0.61 -21.12 60.59
CA GLU A 338 0.27 -20.99 62.03
C GLU A 338 1.52 -20.77 62.91
N ASN A 339 2.74 -20.75 62.36
CA ASN A 339 3.99 -20.58 63.12
C ASN A 339 4.94 -19.48 62.60
N GLU A 340 4.46 -18.53 61.79
CA GLU A 340 5.14 -17.24 61.62
C GLU A 340 4.10 -16.12 61.67
N GLU A 341 3.47 -15.96 62.84
CA GLU A 341 3.03 -14.64 63.26
C GLU A 341 4.27 -13.75 63.30
N VAL A 342 4.25 -12.67 62.51
CA VAL A 342 5.07 -11.50 62.83
C VAL A 342 4.54 -11.02 64.16
N ASP A 343 5.21 -11.41 65.24
CA ASP A 343 5.05 -10.87 66.57
C ASP A 343 5.29 -9.36 66.45
N ILE A 344 4.19 -8.60 66.32
CA ILE A 344 4.23 -7.15 66.52
C ILE A 344 4.54 -7.02 68.00
N SER A 345 5.84 -6.93 68.31
CA SER A 345 6.27 -7.00 69.68
C SER A 345 5.54 -5.92 70.46
N SER A 346 5.00 -6.30 71.62
CA SER A 346 4.46 -5.38 72.63
C SER A 346 5.41 -4.19 72.89
N GLU A 347 6.70 -4.37 72.58
CA GLU A 347 7.75 -3.37 72.51
C GLU A 347 7.46 -2.21 71.54
N VAL A 348 7.04 -2.46 70.30
CA VAL A 348 6.75 -1.40 69.31
C VAL A 348 5.52 -0.58 69.73
N ILE A 349 4.47 -1.24 70.24
CA ILE A 349 3.29 -0.55 70.77
C ILE A 349 3.68 0.26 72.02
N SER A 350 4.49 -0.30 72.92
CA SER A 350 4.98 0.41 74.11
C SER A 350 5.83 1.63 73.74
N GLU A 351 6.73 1.49 72.76
CA GLU A 351 7.57 2.57 72.25
C GLU A 351 6.73 3.68 71.61
N LEU A 352 5.71 3.34 70.83
CA LEU A 352 4.75 4.32 70.30
C LEU A 352 3.99 5.04 71.41
N LEU A 353 3.54 4.31 72.45
CA LEU A 353 2.84 4.91 73.59
C LEU A 353 3.71 5.91 74.37
N THR A 354 5.05 5.76 74.39
CA THR A 354 5.94 6.78 74.96
C THR A 354 5.95 8.10 74.19
N LYS A 355 5.37 8.11 72.98
CA LYS A 355 5.28 9.25 72.06
C LYS A 355 3.87 9.81 71.94
N GLU A 356 3.02 9.52 72.91
CA GLU A 356 1.65 10.05 72.97
C GLU A 356 1.63 11.59 72.85
N GLY A 357 0.77 12.10 71.97
CA GLY A 357 0.62 13.53 71.71
C GLY A 357 1.73 14.17 70.86
N GLU A 358 2.82 13.45 70.56
CA GLU A 358 3.85 13.93 69.63
C GLU A 358 3.41 13.77 68.17
N LYS A 359 3.82 14.73 67.31
CA LYS A 359 3.67 14.64 65.85
C LYS A 359 4.94 14.07 65.24
N LEU A 360 4.88 12.80 64.83
CA LEU A 360 6.00 12.09 64.22
C LEU A 360 6.06 12.36 62.71
N THR A 361 7.26 12.59 62.20
CA THR A 361 7.51 12.62 60.74
C THR A 361 7.49 11.20 60.17
N THR A 362 7.54 11.10 58.84
CA THR A 362 7.57 9.81 58.16
C THR A 362 8.85 9.02 58.50
N GLU A 363 9.97 9.73 58.61
CA GLU A 363 11.27 9.16 58.94
C GLU A 363 11.33 8.69 60.40
N SER A 364 10.79 9.48 61.34
CA SER A 364 10.75 9.10 62.75
C SER A 364 9.84 7.89 62.99
N LEU A 365 8.71 7.80 62.28
CA LEU A 365 7.84 6.64 62.36
C LEU A 365 8.49 5.40 61.73
N ASP A 366 9.21 5.55 60.62
CA ASP A 366 9.92 4.43 59.98
C ASP A 366 10.99 3.80 60.89
N LEU A 367 11.65 4.62 61.72
CA LEU A 367 12.61 4.16 62.73
C LEU A 367 11.93 3.33 63.83
N ILE A 368 10.81 3.82 64.38
CA ILE A 368 10.06 3.11 65.42
C ILE A 368 9.47 1.79 64.87
N LEU A 369 9.02 1.81 63.62
CA LEU A 369 8.54 0.61 62.91
C LEU A 369 9.69 -0.29 62.41
N LYS A 370 10.96 0.10 62.61
CA LYS A 370 12.18 -0.61 62.19
C LYS A 370 12.20 -0.94 60.69
N ILE A 371 11.68 -0.05 59.83
CA ILE A 371 11.62 -0.22 58.37
C ILE A 371 12.49 0.76 57.58
N ASP A 372 13.24 1.62 58.27
CA ASP A 372 14.14 2.63 57.71
C ASP A 372 15.23 2.05 56.80
N HIS A 373 15.74 0.85 57.12
CA HIS A 373 16.79 0.13 56.39
C HIS A 373 16.40 -0.33 54.97
N THR A 374 15.12 -0.28 54.58
CA THR A 374 14.68 -0.68 53.23
C THR A 374 14.99 0.42 52.21
N GLN A 375 15.89 0.18 51.24
CA GLN A 375 16.36 1.21 50.29
C GLN A 375 15.25 1.78 49.36
N ASN A 376 14.26 0.97 48.96
CA ASN A 376 13.21 1.40 48.03
C ASN A 376 12.07 2.14 48.75
N PHE A 377 11.85 3.40 48.34
CA PHE A 377 10.81 4.28 48.90
C PHE A 377 9.39 3.72 48.77
N ASP A 378 9.01 3.14 47.63
CA ASP A 378 7.66 2.59 47.43
C ASP A 378 7.44 1.33 48.28
N SER A 379 8.48 0.52 48.47
CA SER A 379 8.44 -0.64 49.36
C SER A 379 8.24 -0.23 50.82
N ARG A 380 8.96 0.81 51.29
CA ARG A 380 8.77 1.39 52.63
C ARG A 380 7.36 1.94 52.82
N ARG A 381 6.84 2.66 51.83
CA ARG A 381 5.48 3.21 51.87
C ARG A 381 4.41 2.12 52.04
N ILE A 382 4.53 1.02 51.28
CA ILE A 382 3.58 -0.10 51.37
C ILE A 382 3.71 -0.81 52.72
N LYS A 383 4.94 -1.10 53.18
CA LYS A 383 5.18 -1.73 54.49
C LYS A 383 4.64 -0.89 55.64
N ARG A 384 4.91 0.42 55.65
CA ARG A 384 4.40 1.35 56.68
C ARG A 384 2.89 1.32 56.76
N SER A 385 2.21 1.38 55.61
CA SER A 385 0.73 1.35 55.58
C SER A 385 0.17 0.04 56.14
N ARG A 386 0.85 -1.08 55.91
CA ARG A 386 0.42 -2.38 56.46
C ARG A 386 0.62 -2.43 57.97
N LEU A 387 1.80 -2.07 58.45
CA LEU A 387 2.12 -2.05 59.89
C LEU A 387 1.21 -1.09 60.68
N ILE A 388 0.95 0.11 60.17
CA ILE A 388 0.00 1.05 60.81
C ILE A 388 -1.39 0.41 60.93
N ASN A 389 -1.87 -0.25 59.88
CA ASN A 389 -3.19 -0.89 59.90
C ASN A 389 -3.24 -2.06 60.89
N GLU A 390 -2.20 -2.88 60.94
CA GLU A 390 -2.10 -4.01 61.87
C GLU A 390 -2.05 -3.53 63.32
N ILE A 391 -1.18 -2.56 63.65
CA ILE A 391 -1.08 -1.94 64.97
C ILE A 391 -2.39 -1.29 65.39
N ASN A 392 -3.05 -0.54 64.50
CA ASN A 392 -4.33 0.08 64.80
C ASN A 392 -5.43 -0.96 65.01
N GLN A 393 -5.44 -2.07 64.27
CA GLN A 393 -6.41 -3.14 64.47
C GLN A 393 -6.22 -3.81 65.84
N GLU A 394 -4.99 -4.09 66.24
CA GLU A 394 -4.70 -4.65 67.56
C GLU A 394 -5.06 -3.69 68.69
N TYR A 395 -4.62 -2.43 68.59
CA TYR A 395 -4.92 -1.43 69.62
C TYR A 395 -6.42 -1.14 69.73
N LYS A 396 -7.14 -1.14 68.60
CA LYS A 396 -8.60 -0.96 68.57
C LYS A 396 -9.34 -2.13 69.23
N LYS A 397 -8.83 -3.36 69.15
CA LYS A 397 -9.39 -4.49 69.92
C LYS A 397 -9.24 -4.28 71.43
N MET A 398 -8.17 -3.61 71.87
CA MET A 398 -7.89 -3.39 73.31
C MET A 398 -8.57 -2.15 73.89
N LYS A 399 -8.63 -1.03 73.14
CA LYS A 399 -9.04 0.29 73.63
C LYS A 399 -10.13 0.97 72.80
N ASN A 400 -10.66 0.28 71.78
CA ASN A 400 -11.70 0.75 70.87
C ASN A 400 -11.39 2.07 70.14
N LYS A 401 -10.10 2.36 69.90
CA LYS A 401 -9.61 3.51 69.14
C LYS A 401 -8.34 3.16 68.37
N GLU A 402 -7.98 3.99 67.38
CA GLU A 402 -6.76 3.83 66.59
C GLU A 402 -5.58 4.51 67.29
N LEU A 403 -4.44 3.82 67.37
CA LEU A 403 -3.23 4.31 68.04
C LEU A 403 -2.50 5.35 67.20
N ILE A 404 -2.39 5.14 65.89
CA ILE A 404 -1.65 6.02 64.97
C ILE A 404 -2.65 6.68 64.02
N VAL A 405 -2.77 8.00 64.09
CA VAL A 405 -3.64 8.80 63.21
C VAL A 405 -2.81 9.70 62.32
N ARG A 406 -3.18 9.78 61.04
CA ARG A 406 -2.45 10.56 60.03
C ARG A 406 -3.08 11.93 59.84
N GLU A 407 -2.30 12.99 60.04
CA GLU A 407 -2.70 14.38 59.80
C GLU A 407 -1.90 15.01 58.65
N ARG A 408 -2.52 15.89 57.86
CA ARG A 408 -1.80 16.64 56.81
C ARG A 408 -0.96 17.74 57.46
N ASN A 409 0.28 17.91 57.00
CA ASN A 409 1.12 19.00 57.46
C ASN A 409 0.54 20.35 56.99
N PRO A 410 0.28 21.31 57.90
CA PRO A 410 -0.33 22.60 57.55
C PRO A 410 0.59 23.50 56.72
N ASN A 411 1.92 23.32 56.82
CA ASN A 411 2.91 24.15 56.11
C ASN A 411 3.27 23.59 54.73
N ASP A 412 3.17 22.26 54.52
CA ASP A 412 3.30 21.63 53.20
C ASP A 412 2.34 20.44 53.09
N LYS A 413 1.25 20.63 52.33
CA LYS A 413 0.18 19.63 52.15
C LYS A 413 0.63 18.34 51.46
N ARG A 414 1.87 18.28 50.94
CA ARG A 414 2.47 17.06 50.36
C ARG A 414 2.98 16.09 51.43
N PHE A 415 3.20 16.56 52.66
CA PHE A 415 3.69 15.75 53.76
C PHE A 415 2.61 15.50 54.83
N PHE A 416 2.80 14.44 55.59
CA PHE A 416 1.89 14.04 56.65
C PHE A 416 2.67 13.85 57.95
N PHE A 417 2.01 14.18 59.06
CA PHE A 417 2.43 13.81 60.40
C PHE A 417 1.61 12.61 60.87
N TYR A 418 2.21 11.82 61.75
CA TYR A 418 1.55 10.72 62.44
C TYR A 418 1.47 11.07 63.91
N MET A 419 0.25 11.10 64.44
CA MET A 419 -0.03 11.41 65.83
C MET A 419 -0.36 10.13 66.57
N ILE A 420 0.23 9.95 67.75
CA ILE A 420 -0.06 8.82 68.62
C ILE A 420 -1.16 9.18 69.61
N ASN A 421 -2.28 8.45 69.53
CA ASN A 421 -3.45 8.56 70.37
C ASN A 421 -3.51 7.37 71.34
N SER A 422 -3.08 7.56 72.59
CA SER A 422 -3.25 6.54 73.64
C SER A 422 -4.59 6.64 74.34
#